data_AF-A0A934BRA5-F1
#
_entry.id   AF-A0A934BRA5-F1
#
_cell.length_a   1.000
_cell.length_b   1.000
_cell.length_c   1.000
_cell.angle_alpha   90.00
_cell.angle_beta   90.00
_cell.angle_gamma   90.00
#
_symmetry.space_group_name_H-M   'P 1'
#
loop_
_entity.id
_entity.type
_entity.pdbx_description
1 polymer ?
#
loop_
_entity_poly.entity_id
_entity_poly.type
_entity_poly.pdbx_seq_one_letter_code
_entity_poly.pdbx_strand_id
1 'polypeptide(L)'
;MHLIKYIDGTYNSFLAKIFLFPLYIISLIYGLIIRIRFFFYTTGTFKTRQLPYPVISVGNITVGGSGKTPMTIYLARRLTEKGKKVTVISRGYKGKNKGVGIVSDGQNIFMNPEEAGDEPFLIASKVKDCPVIIGKDRYKAGLLAVKRFKPDLIILDDGFQQFSPVYPRRWVSALETVQGPGHCAY
;
A
#
# COMPACT_ATOMS: atom_id res chain seq x y z
N MET A 1 -44.14 14.80 2.58
CA MET A 1 -44.21 16.28 2.63
C MET A 1 -43.35 16.91 3.76
N HIS A 2 -42.31 16.22 4.27
CA HIS A 2 -41.39 16.75 5.28
C HIS A 2 -39.93 16.89 4.80
N LEU A 3 -39.55 16.24 3.68
CA LEU A 3 -38.19 16.36 3.11
C LEU A 3 -37.95 17.65 2.31
N ILE A 4 -38.99 18.21 1.68
CA ILE A 4 -38.85 19.41 0.82
C ILE A 4 -38.63 20.68 1.67
N LYS A 5 -39.18 20.73 2.90
CA LYS A 5 -38.95 21.85 3.83
C LYS A 5 -37.53 21.91 4.41
N TYR A 6 -36.71 20.88 4.24
CA TYR A 6 -35.29 20.93 4.64
C TYR A 6 -34.41 21.65 3.61
N ILE A 7 -34.88 21.71 2.35
CA ILE A 7 -34.17 22.33 1.23
C ILE A 7 -34.49 23.84 1.11
N ASP A 8 -35.63 24.29 1.67
CA ASP A 8 -36.15 25.67 1.56
C ASP A 8 -35.48 26.73 2.48
N GLY A 9 -34.27 26.49 2.98
CA GLY A 9 -33.41 27.58 3.49
C GLY A 9 -33.96 28.44 4.63
N THR A 10 -34.95 27.97 5.39
CA THR A 10 -35.59 28.70 6.51
C THR A 10 -35.36 28.02 7.86
N TYR A 11 -34.21 27.37 8.04
CA TYR A 11 -33.64 27.21 9.38
C TYR A 11 -32.66 28.36 9.60
N ASN A 12 -33.03 29.25 10.54
CA ASN A 12 -32.28 30.39 11.01
C ASN A 12 -30.77 30.24 10.78
N SER A 13 -30.24 31.05 9.87
CA SER A 13 -28.81 31.16 9.57
C SER A 13 -27.95 31.31 10.82
N PHE A 14 -28.54 31.73 11.95
CA PHE A 14 -27.95 31.79 13.28
C PHE A 14 -27.81 30.43 13.99
N LEU A 15 -28.87 29.61 14.03
CA LEU A 15 -28.85 28.28 14.67
C LEU A 15 -27.94 27.30 13.91
N ALA A 16 -27.96 27.36 12.58
CA ALA A 16 -27.04 26.59 11.74
C ALA A 16 -25.58 27.00 11.99
N LYS A 17 -25.28 28.31 12.12
CA LYS A 17 -23.93 28.81 12.44
C LYS A 17 -23.47 28.36 13.84
N ILE A 18 -24.35 28.40 14.85
CA ILE A 18 -24.03 27.92 16.20
C ILE A 18 -23.68 26.43 16.19
N PHE A 19 -24.42 25.62 15.44
CA PHE A 19 -24.15 24.18 15.34
C PHE A 19 -22.91 23.86 14.50
N LEU A 20 -22.66 24.61 13.42
CA LEU A 20 -21.52 24.41 12.52
C LEU A 20 -20.20 24.94 13.09
N PHE A 21 -20.24 25.91 14.00
CA PHE A 21 -19.04 26.51 14.62
C PHE A 21 -18.14 25.48 15.36
N PRO A 22 -18.66 24.60 16.24
CA PRO A 22 -17.83 23.56 16.85
C PRO A 22 -17.29 22.55 15.84
N LEU A 23 -18.08 22.17 14.81
CA LEU A 23 -17.60 21.32 13.72
C LEU A 23 -16.47 21.97 12.92
N TYR A 24 -16.53 23.30 12.72
CA TYR A 24 -15.48 24.06 12.05
C TYR A 24 -14.18 24.10 12.87
N ILE A 25 -14.26 24.29 14.19
CA ILE A 25 -13.10 24.23 15.09
C ILE A 25 -12.47 22.83 15.07
N ILE A 26 -13.28 21.78 15.13
CA ILE A 26 -12.79 20.39 15.04
C ILE A 26 -12.10 20.14 13.69
N SER A 27 -12.65 20.66 12.60
CA SER A 27 -12.05 20.58 11.26
C SER A 27 -10.70 21.29 11.18
N LEU A 28 -10.57 22.48 11.80
CA LEU A 28 -9.31 23.21 11.89
C LEU A 28 -8.25 22.43 12.67
N ILE A 29 -8.61 21.83 13.80
CA ILE A 29 -7.71 20.99 14.60
C ILE A 29 -7.28 19.75 13.80
N TYR A 30 -8.22 19.08 13.13
CA TYR A 30 -7.93 17.93 12.28
C TYR A 30 -6.98 18.30 11.12
N GLY A 31 -7.25 19.43 10.45
CA GLY A 31 -6.40 19.97 9.40
C GLY A 31 -5.00 20.34 9.91
N LEU A 32 -4.90 20.89 11.12
CA LEU A 32 -3.62 21.18 11.77
C LEU A 32 -2.84 19.90 12.09
N ILE A 33 -3.50 18.87 12.63
CA ILE A 33 -2.89 17.57 12.91
C ILE A 33 -2.36 16.94 11.62
N ILE A 34 -3.14 16.97 10.53
CA ILE A 34 -2.67 16.48 9.23
C ILE A 34 -1.50 17.30 8.72
N ARG A 35 -1.54 18.63 8.82
CA ARG A 35 -0.43 19.51 8.39
C ARG A 35 0.85 19.25 9.18
N ILE A 36 0.76 19.13 10.50
CA ILE A 36 1.89 18.80 11.37
C ILE A 36 2.44 17.42 10.99
N ARG A 37 1.55 16.43 10.83
CA ARG A 37 1.91 15.08 10.41
C ARG A 37 2.59 15.08 9.04
N PHE A 38 2.07 15.83 8.07
CA PHE A 38 2.63 15.98 6.73
C PHE A 38 3.97 16.71 6.75
N PHE A 39 4.10 17.77 7.55
CA PHE A 39 5.34 18.51 7.76
C PHE A 39 6.45 17.60 8.26
N PHE A 40 6.19 16.74 9.25
CA PHE A 40 7.16 15.76 9.72
C PHE A 40 7.53 14.70 8.65
N TYR A 41 6.65 14.41 7.69
CA TYR A 41 6.96 13.52 6.56
C TYR A 41 7.79 14.23 5.47
N THR A 42 7.55 15.51 5.21
CA THR A 42 8.23 16.26 4.14
C THR A 42 9.59 16.80 4.55
N THR A 43 9.83 17.06 5.83
CA THR A 43 11.12 17.62 6.31
C THR A 43 12.27 16.60 6.38
N GLY A 44 12.08 15.35 5.93
CA GLY A 44 13.16 14.35 5.87
C GLY A 44 13.73 13.94 7.24
N THR A 45 13.08 14.32 8.34
CA THR A 45 13.51 14.05 9.73
C THR A 45 13.34 12.58 10.12
N PHE A 46 12.55 11.81 9.37
CA PHE A 46 12.53 10.35 9.51
C PHE A 46 13.73 9.75 8.80
N LYS A 47 14.59 9.03 9.57
CA LYS A 47 15.70 8.22 9.04
C LYS A 47 15.18 7.30 7.93
N THR A 48 15.32 7.72 6.68
CA THR A 48 14.97 6.91 5.51
C THR A 48 15.95 5.75 5.43
N ARG A 49 15.45 4.53 5.51
CA ARG A 49 16.30 3.33 5.41
C ARG A 49 16.34 2.90 3.95
N GLN A 50 17.54 2.86 3.38
CA GLN A 50 17.73 2.57 1.96
C GLN A 50 18.15 1.11 1.76
N LEU A 51 17.52 0.45 0.79
CA LEU A 51 17.98 -0.84 0.29
C LEU A 51 18.96 -0.62 -0.86
N PRO A 52 19.94 -1.53 -1.06
CA PRO A 52 20.95 -1.39 -2.11
C PRO A 52 20.40 -1.60 -3.53
N TYR A 53 19.18 -2.13 -3.66
CA TYR A 53 18.50 -2.39 -4.94
C TYR A 53 17.31 -1.45 -5.15
N PRO A 54 16.88 -1.22 -6.40
CA PRO A 54 15.67 -0.46 -6.69
C PRO A 54 14.43 -1.15 -6.09
N VAL A 55 13.47 -0.32 -5.66
CA VAL A 55 12.24 -0.77 -5.00
C VAL A 55 11.04 -0.11 -5.68
N ILE A 56 10.06 -0.91 -6.12
CA ILE A 56 8.78 -0.41 -6.64
C ILE A 56 7.72 -0.66 -5.57
N SER A 57 7.00 0.38 -5.19
CA SER A 57 5.87 0.26 -4.26
C SER A 57 4.57 0.22 -5.05
N VAL A 58 3.83 -0.87 -4.93
CA VAL A 58 2.47 -1.00 -5.46
C VAL A 58 1.50 -0.72 -4.33
N GLY A 59 0.61 0.25 -4.52
CA GLY A 59 -0.51 0.42 -3.60
C GLY A 59 -1.55 1.40 -4.10
N ASN A 60 -2.65 1.46 -3.36
CA ASN A 60 -3.85 2.19 -3.73
C ASN A 60 -4.05 3.35 -2.76
N ILE A 61 -4.52 4.48 -3.28
CA ILE A 61 -4.92 5.66 -2.50
C ILE A 61 -6.45 5.61 -2.23
N THR A 62 -7.18 4.71 -2.90
CA THR A 62 -8.65 4.63 -2.85
C THR A 62 -9.13 3.54 -1.88
N VAL A 63 -10.12 3.88 -1.05
CA VAL A 63 -10.85 2.95 -0.16
C VAL A 63 -11.86 2.14 -0.99
N GLY A 64 -11.43 1.03 -1.59
CA GLY A 64 -12.27 0.12 -2.38
C GLY A 64 -11.46 -1.06 -2.92
N GLY A 65 -12.12 -2.20 -3.20
CA GLY A 65 -11.52 -3.51 -3.55
C GLY A 65 -10.42 -3.39 -4.60
N SER A 66 -9.19 -3.70 -4.19
CA SER A 66 -8.09 -2.77 -4.48
C SER A 66 -7.19 -3.07 -5.67
N GLY A 67 -7.38 -4.10 -6.48
CA GLY A 67 -6.57 -4.37 -7.69
C GLY A 67 -5.03 -4.51 -7.51
N LYS A 68 -4.50 -4.24 -6.31
CA LYS A 68 -3.07 -4.19 -5.97
C LYS A 68 -2.41 -5.53 -6.19
N THR A 69 -2.97 -6.59 -5.60
CA THR A 69 -2.42 -7.94 -5.70
C THR A 69 -2.39 -8.43 -7.16
N PRO A 70 -3.47 -8.28 -7.97
CA PRO A 70 -3.39 -8.51 -9.42
C PRO A 70 -2.29 -7.71 -10.13
N MET A 71 -2.11 -6.43 -9.80
CA MET A 71 -1.08 -5.58 -10.39
C MET A 71 0.33 -6.00 -9.97
N THR A 72 0.55 -6.33 -8.70
CA THR A 72 1.80 -6.90 -8.18
C THR A 72 2.15 -8.18 -8.92
N ILE A 73 1.17 -9.08 -9.10
CA ILE A 73 1.35 -10.34 -9.85
C ILE A 73 1.71 -10.03 -11.32
N TYR A 74 0.98 -9.13 -11.97
CA TYR A 74 1.25 -8.72 -13.35
C TYR A 74 2.67 -8.17 -13.51
N LEU A 75 3.04 -7.21 -12.66
CA LEU A 75 4.34 -6.54 -12.70
C LEU A 75 5.48 -7.53 -12.44
N ALA A 76 5.36 -8.34 -11.38
CA ALA A 76 6.35 -9.35 -11.05
C ALA A 76 6.53 -10.33 -12.21
N ARG A 77 5.43 -10.86 -12.76
CA ARG A 77 5.48 -11.79 -13.89
C ARG A 77 6.13 -11.18 -15.13
N ARG A 78 5.74 -9.96 -15.53
CA ARG A 78 6.31 -9.28 -16.70
C ARG A 78 7.79 -9.00 -16.58
N LEU A 79 8.27 -8.70 -15.37
CA LEU A 79 9.68 -8.42 -15.13
C LEU A 79 10.51 -9.71 -15.07
N THR A 80 9.98 -10.76 -14.44
CA THR A 80 10.58 -12.09 -14.45
C THR A 80 10.65 -12.66 -15.87
N GLU A 81 9.58 -12.52 -16.68
CA GLU A 81 9.56 -12.87 -18.11
C GLU A 81 10.65 -12.15 -18.91
N LYS A 82 11.06 -10.95 -18.50
CA LYS A 82 12.17 -10.17 -19.08
C LYS A 82 13.55 -10.55 -18.51
N GLY A 83 13.63 -11.63 -17.75
CA GLY A 83 14.87 -12.14 -17.16
C GLY A 83 15.40 -11.33 -15.96
N LYS A 84 14.57 -10.49 -15.33
CA LYS A 84 14.95 -9.77 -14.11
C LYS A 84 14.72 -10.63 -12.87
N LYS A 85 15.65 -10.59 -11.92
CA LYS A 85 15.48 -11.22 -10.60
C LYS A 85 14.61 -10.32 -9.73
N VAL A 86 13.33 -10.64 -9.64
CA VAL A 86 12.36 -9.87 -8.87
C VAL A 86 12.10 -10.55 -7.53
N THR A 87 11.98 -9.78 -6.45
CA THR A 87 11.50 -10.29 -5.17
C THR A 87 10.34 -9.44 -4.68
N VAL A 88 9.24 -10.08 -4.29
CA VAL A 88 8.07 -9.40 -3.71
C VAL A 88 8.17 -9.43 -2.20
N ILE A 89 7.91 -8.29 -1.57
CA ILE A 89 7.78 -8.15 -0.12
C ILE A 89 6.35 -7.72 0.17
N SER A 90 5.63 -8.55 0.94
CA SER A 90 4.31 -8.22 1.46
C SER A 90 4.36 -8.11 2.98
N ARG A 91 3.32 -7.53 3.58
CA ARG A 91 3.22 -7.38 5.03
C ARG A 91 2.86 -8.69 5.73
N GLY A 92 2.19 -9.61 5.04
CA GLY A 92 1.61 -10.81 5.67
C GLY A 92 0.34 -10.51 6.48
N TYR A 93 -0.59 -9.74 5.89
CA TYR A 93 -1.84 -9.39 6.59
C TYR A 93 -2.66 -10.66 6.90
N LYS A 94 -3.18 -10.75 8.13
CA LYS A 94 -3.91 -11.91 8.70
C LYS A 94 -3.13 -13.22 8.84
N GLY A 95 -1.85 -13.28 8.44
CA GLY A 95 -1.00 -14.45 8.69
C GLY A 95 -0.67 -14.63 10.18
N LYS A 96 -0.50 -15.89 10.61
CA LYS A 96 -0.03 -16.26 11.95
C LYS A 96 1.43 -15.85 12.18
N ASN A 97 2.25 -15.79 11.13
CA ASN A 97 3.66 -15.42 11.25
C ASN A 97 3.81 -13.91 11.50
N LYS A 98 4.38 -13.55 12.66
CA LYS A 98 4.60 -12.14 13.04
C LYS A 98 6.01 -11.63 12.72
N GLY A 99 6.91 -12.52 12.30
CA GLY A 99 8.30 -12.23 11.98
C GLY A 99 8.52 -11.89 10.50
N VAL A 100 9.79 -11.86 10.09
CA VAL A 100 10.17 -11.88 8.68
C VAL A 100 10.23 -13.34 8.25
N GLY A 101 9.56 -13.67 7.16
CA GLY A 101 9.40 -15.05 6.68
C GLY A 101 9.53 -15.16 5.17
N ILE A 102 10.08 -16.27 4.68
CA ILE A 102 10.12 -16.57 3.25
C ILE A 102 8.90 -17.44 2.95
N VAL A 103 7.96 -16.90 2.17
CA VAL A 103 6.77 -17.65 1.72
C VAL A 103 7.15 -18.55 0.55
N SER A 104 7.99 -18.05 -0.36
CA SER A 104 8.47 -18.80 -1.53
C SER A 104 9.86 -18.33 -1.95
N ASP A 105 10.68 -19.24 -2.48
CA ASP A 105 11.95 -18.93 -3.14
C ASP A 105 11.80 -18.75 -4.67
N GLY A 106 10.56 -18.75 -5.17
CA GLY A 106 10.24 -18.70 -6.60
C GLY A 106 10.05 -20.07 -7.24
N GLN A 107 10.47 -21.16 -6.59
CA GLN A 107 10.29 -22.53 -7.07
C GLN A 107 9.37 -23.34 -6.14
N ASN A 108 9.58 -23.19 -4.83
CA ASN A 108 8.86 -23.89 -3.78
C ASN A 108 8.17 -22.90 -2.86
N ILE A 109 6.99 -23.28 -2.39
CA ILE A 109 6.23 -22.53 -1.39
C ILE A 109 6.46 -23.19 -0.02
N PHE A 110 6.93 -22.42 0.95
CA PHE A 110 7.32 -22.89 2.28
C PHE A 110 6.29 -22.58 3.36
N MET A 111 5.31 -21.72 3.07
CA MET A 111 4.28 -21.31 4.02
C MET A 111 2.90 -21.52 3.44
N ASN A 112 1.97 -21.97 4.28
CA ASN A 112 0.56 -22.09 3.91
C ASN A 112 -0.15 -20.71 4.03
N PRO A 113 -1.40 -20.57 3.52
CA PRO A 113 -2.16 -19.32 3.62
C PRO A 113 -2.38 -18.85 5.06
N GLU A 114 -2.51 -19.77 6.02
CA GLU A 114 -2.72 -19.41 7.43
C GLU A 114 -1.47 -18.79 8.07
N GLU A 115 -0.30 -19.20 7.62
CA GLU A 115 1.00 -18.70 8.08
C GLU A 115 1.37 -17.40 7.38
N ALA A 116 1.26 -17.39 6.05
CA ALA A 116 1.69 -16.28 5.21
C ALA A 116 0.65 -15.16 5.07
N GLY A 117 -0.63 -15.50 5.21
CA GLY A 117 -1.75 -14.71 4.73
C GLY A 117 -2.14 -15.07 3.29
N ASP A 118 -3.39 -14.77 2.92
CA ASP A 118 -3.96 -15.15 1.63
C ASP A 118 -3.27 -14.43 0.46
N GLU A 119 -2.97 -13.13 0.59
CA GLU A 119 -2.38 -12.34 -0.50
C GLU A 119 -0.93 -12.76 -0.81
N PRO A 120 0.01 -12.89 0.16
CA PRO A 120 1.37 -13.34 -0.14
C PRO A 120 1.41 -14.76 -0.68
N PHE A 121 0.55 -15.65 -0.15
CA PHE A 121 0.43 -17.01 -0.67
C PHE A 121 -0.07 -17.03 -2.11
N LEU A 122 -1.07 -16.20 -2.44
CA LEU A 122 -1.58 -16.07 -3.80
C LEU A 122 -0.51 -15.57 -4.78
N ILE A 123 0.29 -14.57 -4.40
CA ILE A 123 1.39 -14.06 -5.22
C ILE A 123 2.41 -15.18 -5.45
N ALA A 124 2.83 -15.86 -4.38
CA ALA A 124 3.79 -16.96 -4.44
C ALA A 124 3.30 -18.11 -5.32
N SER A 125 2.00 -18.37 -5.34
CA SER A 125 1.38 -19.42 -6.15
C SER A 125 1.24 -19.05 -7.63
N LYS A 126 1.13 -17.76 -7.96
CA LYS A 126 0.89 -17.29 -9.34
C LYS A 126 2.15 -16.85 -10.08
N VAL A 127 3.21 -16.46 -9.38
CA VAL A 127 4.44 -15.95 -10.00
C VAL A 127 5.59 -16.91 -9.73
N LYS A 128 5.99 -17.66 -10.76
CA LYS A 128 7.20 -18.51 -10.73
C LYS A 128 8.46 -17.64 -10.82
N ASP A 129 9.57 -18.17 -10.31
CA ASP A 129 10.90 -17.54 -10.29
C ASP A 129 10.93 -16.17 -9.61
N CYS A 130 9.95 -15.91 -8.73
CA CYS A 130 9.84 -14.69 -7.94
C CYS A 130 9.72 -15.06 -6.46
N PRO A 131 10.79 -14.94 -5.67
CA PRO A 131 10.70 -15.08 -4.24
C PRO A 131 9.68 -14.12 -3.62
N VAL A 132 8.96 -14.62 -2.62
CA VAL A 132 7.97 -13.84 -1.87
C VAL A 132 8.33 -13.89 -0.39
N ILE A 133 8.48 -12.71 0.21
CA ILE A 133 8.85 -12.53 1.62
C ILE A 133 7.75 -11.76 2.32
N ILE A 134 7.41 -12.19 3.54
CA ILE A 134 6.53 -11.46 4.44
C ILE A 134 7.34 -10.78 5.54
N GLY A 135 6.88 -9.61 5.98
CA GLY A 135 7.42 -8.97 7.16
C GLY A 135 6.80 -7.61 7.42
N LYS A 136 6.44 -7.34 8.68
CA LYS A 136 5.96 -6.02 9.12
C LYS A 136 7.03 -4.93 8.96
N ASP A 137 8.29 -5.27 9.19
CA ASP A 137 9.44 -4.41 8.94
C ASP A 137 9.97 -4.69 7.53
N ARG A 138 9.53 -3.86 6.57
CA ARG A 138 9.91 -3.97 5.15
C ARG A 138 11.41 -3.82 4.93
N TYR A 139 12.10 -3.07 5.78
CA TYR A 139 13.54 -2.91 5.67
C TYR A 139 14.25 -4.22 6.04
N LYS A 140 13.87 -4.85 7.16
CA LYS A 140 14.42 -6.17 7.53
C LYS A 140 14.08 -7.25 6.50
N ALA A 141 12.85 -7.25 5.98
CA ALA A 141 12.45 -8.15 4.90
C ALA A 141 13.27 -7.89 3.62
N GLY A 142 13.53 -6.63 3.28
CA GLY A 142 14.38 -6.24 2.15
C GLY A 142 15.83 -6.65 2.33
N LEU A 143 16.39 -6.52 3.52
CA LEU A 143 17.74 -7.04 3.82
C LEU A 143 17.81 -8.56 3.69
N LEU A 144 16.76 -9.29 4.10
CA LEU A 144 16.69 -10.73 3.88
C LEU A 144 16.64 -11.06 2.38
N ALA A 145 15.84 -10.32 1.60
CA ALA A 145 15.76 -10.45 0.14
C ALA A 145 17.15 -10.28 -0.51
N VAL A 146 17.83 -9.18 -0.18
CA VAL A 146 19.19 -8.86 -0.63
C VAL A 146 20.15 -9.99 -0.32
N LYS A 147 20.14 -10.49 0.93
CA LYS A 147 21.08 -11.50 1.40
C LYS A 147 20.85 -12.87 0.76
N ARG A 148 19.59 -13.26 0.58
CA ARG A 148 19.22 -14.62 0.13
C ARG A 148 19.11 -14.74 -1.38
N PHE A 149 18.50 -13.75 -2.04
CA PHE A 149 18.07 -13.87 -3.43
C PHE A 149 18.81 -12.92 -4.37
N LYS A 150 19.52 -11.91 -3.85
CA LYS A 150 20.24 -10.90 -4.63
C LYS A 150 19.40 -10.36 -5.81
N PRO A 151 18.21 -9.81 -5.53
CA PRO A 151 17.30 -9.38 -6.59
C PRO A 151 17.87 -8.18 -7.35
N ASP A 152 17.51 -8.06 -8.62
CA ASP A 152 17.72 -6.83 -9.40
C ASP A 152 16.69 -5.76 -9.04
N LEU A 153 15.52 -6.19 -8.55
CA LEU A 153 14.38 -5.32 -8.23
C LEU A 153 13.53 -5.91 -7.10
N ILE A 154 13.10 -5.05 -6.18
CA ILE A 154 12.18 -5.42 -5.10
C ILE A 154 10.82 -4.76 -5.36
N ILE A 155 9.73 -5.52 -5.23
CA ILE A 155 8.36 -5.00 -5.29
C ILE A 155 7.76 -5.04 -3.90
N LEU A 156 7.22 -3.92 -3.41
CA LEU A 156 6.47 -3.84 -2.17
C LEU A 156 4.97 -3.92 -2.49
N ASP A 157 4.34 -5.01 -2.06
CA ASP A 157 2.89 -5.17 -2.13
C ASP A 157 2.24 -4.43 -0.96
N ASP A 158 1.28 -3.56 -1.28
CA ASP A 158 0.59 -2.66 -0.34
C ASP A 158 1.51 -1.66 0.40
N GLY A 159 2.46 -1.08 -0.34
CA GLY A 159 3.45 -0.15 0.19
C GLY A 159 2.87 1.13 0.83
N PHE A 160 1.65 1.52 0.48
CA PHE A 160 1.05 2.80 0.86
C PHE A 160 0.32 2.82 2.22
N GLN A 161 -0.08 1.67 2.79
CA GLN A 161 -0.79 1.64 4.09
C GLN A 161 0.14 1.78 5.31
N GLN A 162 1.45 1.63 5.15
CA GLN A 162 2.43 1.91 6.20
C GLN A 162 3.34 3.02 5.71
N PHE A 163 3.25 4.19 6.32
CA PHE A 163 4.27 5.23 6.24
C PHE A 163 5.53 4.73 6.96
N SER A 164 6.23 3.75 6.38
CA SER A 164 7.59 3.38 6.76
C SER A 164 8.48 3.68 5.57
N PRO A 165 9.34 4.71 5.65
CA PRO A 165 10.09 5.21 4.51
C PRO A 165 11.23 4.26 4.16
N VAL A 166 10.91 3.21 3.41
CA VAL A 166 11.87 2.42 2.64
C VAL A 166 11.83 2.97 1.23
N TYR A 167 12.74 3.89 0.94
CA TYR A 167 12.76 4.62 -0.32
C TYR A 167 14.09 4.38 -1.05
N PRO A 168 14.06 3.90 -2.30
CA PRO A 168 15.25 3.72 -3.13
C PRO A 168 15.70 5.06 -3.76
N ARG A 169 16.92 5.08 -4.31
CA ARG A 169 17.46 6.22 -5.09
C ARG A 169 16.61 6.63 -6.31
N ARG A 170 15.72 5.76 -6.81
CA ARG A 170 14.86 6.02 -7.96
C ARG A 170 13.45 5.53 -7.65
N TRP A 171 12.56 6.47 -7.40
CA TRP A 171 11.15 6.18 -7.13
C TRP A 171 10.40 6.03 -8.44
N VAL A 172 9.74 4.90 -8.62
CA VAL A 172 8.71 4.74 -9.64
C VAL A 172 7.44 4.32 -8.92
N SER A 173 6.57 5.29 -8.66
CA SER A 173 5.20 5.01 -8.23
C SER A 173 4.45 4.53 -9.47
N ALA A 174 4.09 3.26 -9.52
CA ALA A 174 3.08 2.79 -10.47
C ALA A 174 1.73 3.29 -9.96
N LEU A 175 1.36 4.52 -10.34
CA LEU A 175 0.08 5.15 -10.02
C LEU A 175 -0.94 4.73 -11.07
N GLU A 176 -1.82 3.80 -10.73
CA GLU A 176 -3.03 3.60 -11.54
C GLU A 176 -4.08 4.60 -11.05
N THR A 177 -4.33 5.62 -11.86
CA THR A 177 -5.48 6.50 -11.69
C THR A 177 -6.60 5.86 -12.51
N VAL A 178 -7.47 5.07 -11.88
CA VAL A 178 -8.71 4.66 -12.54
C VAL A 178 -9.63 5.89 -12.52
N GLN A 179 -9.47 6.75 -13.52
CA GLN A 179 -10.42 7.79 -13.85
C GLN A 179 -10.88 7.54 -15.28
N GLY A 180 -12.05 6.94 -15.41
CA GLY A 180 -12.75 6.72 -16.67
C GLY A 180 -14.23 6.46 -16.37
N PRO A 181 -15.16 7.25 -16.93
CA PRO A 181 -16.58 7.24 -16.58
C PRO A 181 -17.27 5.99 -17.12
N GLY A 182 -18.51 5.79 -16.67
CA GLY A 182 -19.24 4.52 -16.76
C GLY A 182 -19.53 3.94 -18.14
N HIS A 183 -20.27 2.83 -18.08
CA HIS A 183 -20.94 2.03 -19.10
C HIS A 183 -20.34 0.63 -19.29
N CYS A 184 -20.83 -0.28 -18.44
CA CYS A 184 -20.99 -1.68 -18.79
C CYS A 184 -22.05 -1.78 -19.89
N ALA A 185 -21.68 -2.34 -21.05
CA ALA A 185 -22.55 -3.10 -21.92
C ALA A 185 -21.68 -3.99 -22.81
N TYR A 186 -22.23 -5.16 -23.12
CA TYR A 186 -21.72 -6.32 -23.86
C TYR A 186 -20.96 -7.37 -23.03
#